data_AF-A0A293M3I2-F1
#
_entry.id   AF-A0A293M3I2-F1
#
_cell.length_a   1.000
_cell.length_b   1.000
_cell.length_c   1.000
_cell.angle_alpha   90.00
_cell.angle_beta   90.00
_cell.angle_gamma   90.00
#
_symmetry.space_group_name_H-M   'P 1'
#
loop_
_entity.id
_entity.type
_entity.pdbx_description
1 polymer ?
#
loop_
_entity_poly.entity_id
_entity_poly.type
_entity_poly.pdbx_seq_one_letter_code
_entity_poly.pdbx_strand_id
1 'polypeptide(L)'
;MEFYQDLANTVDKNKQTDCVFLDFNKAFDRVHHALLLYKLSFLGLDMQVLKWLECYLIGRRQSVVVNGTVSVTAEVTSGVPQGSVLGPLLFLIYINDICANIQSKIRLYADDCVIYNTISSSFEVSQLQDDLCTVQDCCKRWHMTLNSTKCKVMTFTRKRDIISASYIIDGNVVEKVEEFRYLGVILTSNLK
;
A
#
# COMPACT_ATOMS: atom_id res chain seq x y z
N MET A 1 -3.49 -15.74 0.47
CA MET A 1 -3.81 -16.92 -0.39
C MET A 1 -4.58 -16.55 -1.64
N GLU A 2 -5.59 -15.68 -1.60
CA GLU A 2 -6.40 -15.34 -2.80
C GLU A 2 -5.60 -14.75 -3.97
N PHE A 3 -4.64 -13.85 -3.73
CA PHE A 3 -3.79 -13.29 -4.79
C PHE A 3 -3.05 -14.36 -5.60
N TYR A 4 -2.41 -15.30 -4.90
CA TYR A 4 -1.70 -16.42 -5.53
C TYR A 4 -2.65 -17.32 -6.32
N GLN A 5 -3.84 -17.58 -5.78
CA GLN A 5 -4.86 -18.36 -6.47
C GLN A 5 -5.34 -17.66 -7.75
N ASP A 6 -5.53 -16.34 -7.69
CA ASP A 6 -5.89 -15.53 -8.86
C ASP A 6 -4.81 -15.59 -9.94
N LEU A 7 -3.53 -15.46 -9.57
CA LEU A 7 -2.41 -15.58 -10.49
C LEU A 7 -2.33 -16.97 -11.13
N ALA A 8 -2.39 -18.03 -10.32
CA ALA A 8 -2.37 -19.41 -10.80
C ALA A 8 -3.51 -19.67 -11.79
N ASN A 9 -4.73 -19.27 -11.43
CA ASN A 9 -5.91 -19.42 -12.28
C ASN A 9 -5.78 -18.69 -13.63
N THR A 10 -5.22 -17.47 -13.65
CA THR A 10 -4.98 -16.71 -14.89
C THR A 10 -3.95 -17.42 -15.77
N VAL A 11 -2.84 -17.84 -15.17
CA VAL A 11 -1.74 -18.50 -15.89
C VAL A 11 -2.20 -19.84 -16.46
N ASP A 12 -2.99 -20.62 -15.72
CA ASP A 12 -3.57 -21.89 -16.20
C ASP A 12 -4.57 -21.67 -17.34
N LYS A 13 -5.28 -20.54 -17.35
CA LYS A 13 -6.13 -20.11 -18.46
C LYS A 13 -5.35 -19.47 -19.62
N ASN A 14 -4.02 -19.53 -19.59
CA ASN A 14 -3.12 -18.94 -20.56
C ASN A 14 -3.40 -17.44 -20.82
N LYS A 15 -3.72 -16.70 -19.76
CA LYS A 15 -3.94 -15.24 -19.80
C LYS A 15 -2.69 -14.50 -19.29
N GLN A 16 -2.69 -13.18 -19.45
CA GLN A 16 -1.66 -12.28 -18.91
C GLN A 16 -2.26 -11.52 -17.72
N THR A 17 -1.50 -11.36 -16.64
CA THR A 17 -1.83 -10.46 -15.54
C THR A 17 -0.64 -9.56 -15.27
N ASP A 18 -0.88 -8.26 -15.21
CA ASP A 18 0.11 -7.30 -14.75
C ASP A 18 -0.20 -6.96 -13.28
N CYS A 19 0.83 -7.02 -12.44
CA CYS A 19 0.79 -6.72 -11.01
C CYS A 19 1.74 -5.57 -10.71
N VAL A 20 1.23 -4.54 -10.06
CA VAL A 20 2.02 -3.41 -9.57
C VAL A 20 2.07 -3.50 -8.05
N PHE A 21 3.26 -3.77 -7.54
CA PHE A 21 3.58 -3.77 -6.13
C PHE A 21 3.90 -2.34 -5.71
N LEU A 22 3.15 -1.84 -4.73
CA LEU A 22 3.22 -0.48 -4.21
C LEU A 22 3.91 -0.51 -2.85
N ASP A 23 4.93 0.35 -2.68
CA ASP A 23 5.68 0.53 -1.43
C ASP A 23 5.35 1.90 -0.85
N PHE A 24 4.89 1.93 0.41
CA PHE A 24 4.61 3.19 1.10
C PHE A 24 5.82 3.65 1.92
N ASN A 25 6.23 4.91 1.74
CA ASN A 25 7.36 5.47 2.48
C ASN A 25 6.98 5.69 3.95
N LYS A 26 7.55 4.88 4.86
CA LYS A 26 7.33 4.98 6.31
C LYS A 26 5.84 5.00 6.68
N ALA A 27 5.07 4.05 6.16
CA ALA A 27 3.62 4.06 6.19
C ALA A 27 3.04 4.31 7.60
N PHE A 28 3.54 3.59 8.61
CA PHE A 28 3.11 3.73 10.00
C PHE A 28 3.45 5.08 10.62
N ASP A 29 4.54 5.72 10.20
CA ASP A 29 5.02 7.00 10.77
C ASP A 29 4.30 8.21 10.15
N ARG A 30 3.69 8.04 8.97
CA ARG A 30 3.02 9.11 8.23
C ARG A 30 1.54 9.31 8.57
N VAL A 31 0.95 8.42 9.36
CA VAL A 31 -0.48 8.50 9.73
C VAL A 31 -0.79 9.85 10.38
N HIS A 32 -1.51 10.71 9.69
CA HIS A 32 -1.81 12.05 10.19
C HIS A 32 -2.89 11.99 11.27
N HIS A 33 -2.56 12.39 12.51
CA HIS A 33 -3.44 12.19 13.67
C HIS A 33 -4.82 12.81 13.50
N ALA A 34 -4.90 14.06 13.01
CA ALA A 34 -6.19 14.73 12.80
C ALA A 34 -7.06 14.03 11.76
N LEU A 35 -6.47 13.49 10.69
CA LEU A 35 -7.21 12.78 9.64
C LEU A 35 -7.66 11.40 10.13
N LEU A 36 -6.83 10.73 10.94
CA LEU A 36 -7.20 9.47 11.59
C LEU A 36 -8.37 9.68 12.57
N LEU A 37 -8.30 10.70 13.43
CA LEU A 37 -9.39 11.05 14.36
C LEU A 37 -10.67 11.44 13.63
N TYR A 38 -10.56 12.21 12.55
CA TYR A 38 -11.68 12.50 11.66
C TYR A 38 -12.32 11.20 11.18
N LYS A 39 -11.55 10.25 10.64
CA LYS A 39 -12.08 8.97 10.18
C LYS A 39 -12.72 8.15 11.30
N LEU A 40 -12.07 8.07 12.47
CA LEU A 40 -12.61 7.37 13.65
C LEU A 40 -13.96 7.93 14.10
N SER A 41 -14.19 9.23 13.94
CA SER A 41 -15.46 9.87 14.31
C SER A 41 -16.66 9.36 13.51
N PHE A 42 -16.44 8.85 12.28
CA PHE A 42 -17.49 8.26 11.45
C PHE A 42 -17.80 6.81 11.76
N LEU A 43 -17.02 6.14 12.62
CA LEU A 43 -17.23 4.74 12.99
C LEU A 43 -18.32 4.54 14.06
N GLY A 44 -18.98 5.62 14.51
CA GLY A 44 -20.03 5.55 15.53
C GLY A 44 -19.52 5.17 16.92
N LEU A 45 -18.25 5.47 17.22
CA LEU A 45 -17.63 5.21 18.51
C LEU A 45 -18.17 6.17 19.58
N ASP A 46 -18.21 5.70 20.82
CA ASP A 46 -18.51 6.55 21.97
C ASP A 46 -17.51 7.71 22.10
N MET A 47 -18.00 8.87 22.54
CA MET A 47 -17.19 10.09 22.64
C MET A 47 -16.01 9.92 23.60
N GLN A 48 -16.17 9.13 24.67
CA GLN A 48 -15.11 8.87 25.63
C GLN A 48 -14.00 8.01 25.01
N VAL A 49 -14.35 7.07 24.12
CA VAL A 49 -13.39 6.26 23.37
C VAL A 49 -12.62 7.12 22.37
N LEU A 50 -13.31 8.01 21.64
CA LEU A 50 -12.66 8.94 20.71
C LEU A 50 -11.66 9.86 21.42
N LYS A 51 -12.05 10.41 22.58
CA LYS A 51 -11.17 11.25 23.40
C LYS A 51 -9.98 10.46 23.95
N TRP A 52 -10.18 9.20 24.32
CA TRP A 52 -9.08 8.33 24.73
C TRP A 52 -8.11 8.05 23.57
N LEU A 53 -8.61 7.80 22.36
CA LEU A 53 -7.78 7.65 21.16
C LEU A 53 -7.03 8.94 20.79
N GLU A 54 -7.64 10.10 20.99
CA GLU A 54 -6.98 11.40 20.82
C GLU A 54 -5.81 11.55 21.79
N CYS A 55 -6.02 11.30 23.09
CA CYS A 55 -4.95 11.30 24.10
C CYS A 55 -3.87 10.24 23.83
N TYR A 56 -4.24 9.12 23.22
CA TYR A 56 -3.31 8.06 22.85
C TYR A 56 -2.37 8.49 21.71
N LEU A 57 -2.83 9.33 20.78
CA LEU A 57 -2.07 9.77 19.61
C LEU A 57 -1.26 11.04 19.86
N ILE A 58 -1.87 12.04 20.51
CA ILE A 58 -1.38 13.42 20.63
C ILE A 58 -0.52 13.61 21.90
N GLY A 59 0.40 14.58 21.87
CA GLY A 59 1.25 14.95 23.02
C GLY A 59 2.35 13.94 23.31
N ARG A 60 2.57 12.99 22.40
CA ARG A 60 3.65 12.01 22.50
C ARG A 60 4.99 12.66 22.21
N ARG A 61 6.01 12.21 22.93
CA ARG A 61 7.39 12.62 22.74
C ARG A 61 8.28 11.40 22.61
N GLN A 62 9.35 11.50 21.82
CA GLN A 62 10.31 10.43 21.59
C GLN A 62 11.74 10.92 21.68
N SER A 63 12.65 10.03 22.07
CA SER A 63 14.10 10.21 22.01
C SER A 63 14.74 8.91 21.56
N VAL A 64 15.92 8.97 20.96
CA VAL A 64 16.66 7.80 20.48
C VAL A 64 17.91 7.64 21.32
N VAL A 65 18.21 6.41 21.72
CA VAL A 65 19.45 6.07 22.43
C VAL A 65 20.37 5.31 21.48
N VAL A 66 21.57 5.84 21.24
CA VAL A 66 22.61 5.20 20.42
C VAL A 66 23.89 5.15 21.24
N ASN A 67 24.45 3.95 21.43
CA ASN A 67 25.68 3.74 22.21
C ASN A 67 25.65 4.42 23.59
N GLY A 68 24.52 4.35 24.30
CA GLY A 68 24.32 4.96 25.61
C GLY A 68 24.10 6.48 25.61
N THR A 69 24.16 7.15 24.46
CA THR A 69 23.87 8.58 24.33
C THR A 69 22.40 8.79 23.94
N VAL A 70 21.69 9.65 24.67
CA VAL A 70 20.28 9.97 24.42
C VAL A 70 20.15 11.25 23.60
N SER A 71 19.33 11.22 22.56
CA SER A 71 19.02 12.40 21.75
C SER A 71 18.18 13.42 22.52
N VAL A 72 18.07 14.63 21.98
CA VAL A 72 17.05 15.58 22.42
C VAL A 72 15.66 14.98 22.19
N THR A 73 14.75 15.21 23.13
CA THR A 73 13.36 14.77 23.06
C THR A 73 12.59 15.58 22.02
N ALA A 74 12.05 14.90 21.00
CA ALA A 74 11.22 15.47 19.95
C ALA A 74 9.73 15.12 20.17
N GLU A 75 8.83 15.95 19.67
CA GLU A 75 7.40 15.66 19.66
C GLU A 75 7.04 14.76 18.47
N VAL A 76 6.04 13.89 18.66
CA VAL A 76 5.55 12.96 17.63
C VAL A 76 4.26 13.52 17.05
N THR A 77 4.37 14.18 15.90
CA THR A 77 3.26 14.88 15.23
C THR A 77 2.47 14.00 14.25
N SER A 78 2.97 12.82 13.93
CA SER A 78 2.33 11.87 13.03
C SER A 78 2.70 10.43 13.39
N GLY A 79 1.97 9.50 12.80
CA GLY A 79 2.20 8.08 12.92
C GLY A 79 1.51 7.44 14.11
N VAL A 80 1.40 6.13 14.06
CA VAL A 80 0.88 5.33 15.17
C VAL A 80 2.04 4.71 15.96
N PRO A 81 1.90 4.46 17.27
CA PRO A 81 2.98 3.86 18.05
C PRO A 81 3.32 2.45 17.54
N GLN A 82 4.53 2.28 17.00
CA GLN A 82 5.02 0.97 16.57
C GLN A 82 5.21 0.04 17.77
N GLY A 83 4.89 -1.24 17.62
CA GLY A 83 4.93 -2.22 18.71
C GLY A 83 3.75 -2.17 19.69
N SER A 84 2.80 -1.26 19.48
CA SER A 84 1.56 -1.24 20.23
C SER A 84 0.50 -2.17 19.64
N VAL A 85 -0.43 -2.64 20.47
CA VAL A 85 -1.55 -3.50 20.03
C VAL A 85 -2.50 -2.74 19.08
N LEU A 86 -2.71 -1.45 19.31
CA LEU A 86 -3.65 -0.63 18.52
C LEU A 86 -3.05 -0.02 17.26
N GLY A 87 -1.72 0.13 17.18
CA GLY A 87 -1.05 0.73 16.04
C GLY A 87 -1.46 0.10 14.70
N PRO A 88 -1.35 -1.24 14.55
CA PRO A 88 -1.79 -1.94 13.35
C PRO A 88 -3.27 -1.71 13.00
N LEU A 89 -4.17 -1.75 13.98
CA LEU A 89 -5.60 -1.53 13.76
C LEU A 89 -5.88 -0.10 13.26
N LEU A 90 -5.29 0.90 13.92
CA LEU A 90 -5.43 2.31 13.54
C LEU A 90 -4.86 2.58 12.14
N PHE A 91 -3.74 1.96 11.81
CA PHE A 91 -3.16 2.03 10.48
C PHE A 91 -4.08 1.41 9.42
N LEU A 92 -4.66 0.23 9.69
CA LEU A 92 -5.62 -0.41 8.77
C LEU A 92 -6.85 0.47 8.51
N ILE A 93 -7.41 1.07 9.57
CA ILE A 93 -8.52 2.03 9.45
C ILE A 93 -8.11 3.21 8.56
N TYR A 94 -6.90 3.72 8.76
CA TYR A 94 -6.38 4.85 7.99
C TYR A 94 -6.27 4.53 6.49
N ILE A 95 -5.65 3.40 6.15
CA ILE A 95 -5.31 3.05 4.76
C ILE A 95 -6.47 2.46 3.96
N ASN A 96 -7.56 2.04 4.62
CA ASN A 96 -8.68 1.35 3.98
C ASN A 96 -9.27 2.09 2.76
N ASP A 97 -9.22 3.42 2.75
CA ASP A 97 -9.80 4.24 1.67
C ASP A 97 -8.90 4.29 0.43
N ILE A 98 -7.66 3.82 0.50
CA ILE A 98 -6.77 3.70 -0.67
C ILE A 98 -7.40 2.77 -1.71
N CYS A 99 -8.19 1.78 -1.28
CA CYS A 99 -8.89 0.86 -2.18
C CYS A 99 -10.18 1.43 -2.78
N ALA A 100 -10.61 2.63 -2.37
CA ALA A 100 -11.88 3.18 -2.83
C ALA A 100 -11.81 3.57 -4.32
N ASN A 101 -12.87 3.25 -5.07
CA ASN A 101 -13.05 3.59 -6.48
C ASN A 101 -12.05 2.96 -7.45
N ILE A 102 -11.40 1.86 -7.06
CA ILE A 102 -10.51 1.08 -7.93
C ILE A 102 -11.32 0.02 -8.68
N GLN A 103 -11.13 -0.09 -9.99
CA GLN A 103 -11.78 -1.11 -10.82
C GLN A 103 -10.99 -2.43 -10.86
N SER A 104 -9.66 -2.34 -10.84
CA SER A 104 -8.76 -3.49 -10.79
C SER A 104 -8.81 -4.20 -9.43
N LYS A 105 -8.19 -5.37 -9.34
CA LYS A 105 -8.06 -6.05 -8.05
C LYS A 105 -6.96 -5.38 -7.25
N ILE A 106 -7.27 -4.96 -6.02
CA ILE A 106 -6.30 -4.42 -5.07
C ILE A 106 -6.29 -5.25 -3.79
N ARG A 107 -5.11 -5.47 -3.21
CA ARG A 107 -4.93 -6.17 -1.93
C ARG A 107 -3.98 -5.36 -1.06
N LEU A 108 -4.42 -5.10 0.17
CA LEU A 108 -3.63 -4.46 1.22
C LEU A 108 -3.29 -5.50 2.29
N TYR A 109 -2.03 -5.52 2.72
CA TYR A 109 -1.57 -6.27 3.87
C TYR A 109 -0.60 -5.41 4.68
N ALA A 110 -1.10 -4.76 5.73
CA ALA A 110 -0.37 -3.69 6.40
C ALA A 110 0.14 -2.67 5.35
N ASP A 111 1.44 -2.40 5.31
CA ASP A 111 2.09 -1.48 4.38
C ASP A 111 2.37 -2.08 3.00
N ASP A 112 2.22 -3.39 2.82
CA ASP A 112 2.32 -4.03 1.51
C ASP A 112 1.01 -3.84 0.73
N CYS A 113 1.11 -3.35 -0.51
CA CYS A 113 -0.03 -3.20 -1.39
C CYS A 113 0.29 -3.75 -2.78
N VAL A 114 -0.64 -4.49 -3.36
CA VAL A 114 -0.57 -4.94 -4.74
C VAL A 114 -1.87 -4.63 -5.46
N ILE A 115 -1.75 -4.00 -6.62
CA ILE A 115 -2.86 -3.79 -7.56
C ILE A 115 -2.56 -4.56 -8.84
N TYR A 116 -3.56 -5.26 -9.37
CA TYR A 116 -3.36 -6.12 -10.53
C TYR A 116 -4.62 -6.29 -11.35
N ASN A 117 -4.42 -6.51 -12.64
CA ASN A 117 -5.50 -6.76 -13.59
C ASN A 117 -5.13 -7.82 -14.62
N THR A 118 -6.12 -8.53 -15.14
CA THR A 118 -5.93 -9.43 -16.28
C THR A 118 -5.89 -8.61 -17.56
N ILE A 119 -4.80 -8.72 -18.33
CA ILE A 119 -4.56 -7.92 -19.51
C ILE A 119 -4.94 -8.71 -20.77
N SER A 120 -6.01 -8.27 -21.43
CA SER A 120 -6.46 -8.80 -22.73
C SER A 120 -6.19 -7.84 -23.88
N SER A 121 -6.13 -6.53 -23.60
CA SER A 121 -5.99 -5.47 -24.59
C SER A 121 -5.36 -4.22 -23.94
N SER A 122 -5.18 -3.17 -24.74
CA SER A 122 -4.73 -1.86 -24.23
C SER A 122 -5.73 -1.21 -23.28
N PHE A 123 -7.01 -1.61 -23.32
CA PHE A 123 -8.04 -1.07 -22.42
C PHE A 123 -7.72 -1.41 -20.96
N GLU A 124 -7.40 -2.67 -20.65
CA GLU A 124 -7.09 -3.08 -19.27
C GLU A 124 -5.76 -2.50 -18.77
N VAL A 125 -4.82 -2.22 -19.69
CA VAL A 125 -3.59 -1.49 -19.36
C VAL A 125 -3.92 -0.06 -18.92
N SER A 126 -4.72 0.67 -19.69
CA SER A 126 -5.16 2.01 -19.33
C SER A 126 -5.96 2.01 -18.03
N GLN A 127 -6.87 1.04 -17.84
CA GLN A 127 -7.64 0.91 -16.61
C GLN A 127 -6.74 0.74 -15.38
N LEU A 128 -5.70 -0.10 -15.47
CA LEU A 128 -4.76 -0.28 -14.36
C LEU A 128 -3.95 1.00 -14.09
N GLN A 129 -3.59 1.76 -15.13
CA GLN A 129 -2.94 3.07 -14.96
C GLN A 129 -3.85 4.11 -14.32
N ASP A 130 -5.13 4.15 -14.69
CA ASP A 130 -6.12 5.06 -14.09
C ASP A 130 -6.36 4.73 -12.62
N ASP A 131 -6.37 3.44 -12.27
CA ASP A 131 -6.45 3.01 -10.88
C ASP A 131 -5.20 3.41 -10.08
N LEU A 132 -4.00 3.34 -10.67
CA LEU A 132 -2.77 3.85 -10.03
C LEU A 132 -2.85 5.37 -9.77
N CYS A 133 -3.37 6.14 -10.72
CA CYS A 133 -3.61 7.58 -10.54
C CYS A 133 -4.59 7.83 -9.36
N THR A 134 -5.65 7.03 -9.29
CA THR A 134 -6.63 7.09 -8.19
C THR A 134 -5.99 6.80 -6.83
N VAL A 135 -5.11 5.79 -6.77
CA VAL A 135 -4.31 5.50 -5.58
C VAL A 135 -3.43 6.68 -5.19
N GLN A 136 -2.71 7.29 -6.16
CA GLN A 136 -1.85 8.45 -5.89
C GLN A 136 -2.64 9.64 -5.33
N ASP A 137 -3.82 9.91 -5.87
CA ASP A 137 -4.67 10.99 -5.38
C ASP A 137 -5.25 10.69 -3.99
N CYS A 138 -5.55 9.42 -3.71
CA CYS A 138 -5.91 8.99 -2.36
C CYS A 138 -4.74 9.16 -1.40
N CYS A 139 -3.51 8.81 -1.82
CA CYS A 139 -2.30 9.02 -1.02
C CYS A 139 -2.12 10.49 -0.66
N LYS A 140 -2.26 11.40 -1.64
CA LYS A 140 -2.18 12.85 -1.41
C LYS A 140 -3.23 13.31 -0.39
N ARG A 141 -4.47 12.86 -0.53
CA ARG A 141 -5.58 13.21 0.39
C ARG A 141 -5.31 12.76 1.81
N TRP A 142 -4.74 11.58 1.99
CA TRP A 142 -4.41 10.99 3.29
C TRP A 142 -2.95 11.23 3.71
N HIS A 143 -2.25 12.19 3.11
CA HIS A 143 -0.86 12.52 3.45
C HIS A 143 0.10 11.30 3.47
N MET A 144 -0.23 10.27 2.69
CA MET A 144 0.61 9.11 2.43
C MET A 144 1.48 9.38 1.21
N THR A 145 2.55 8.61 1.05
CA THR A 145 3.46 8.78 -0.08
C THR A 145 3.99 7.43 -0.51
N LEU A 146 3.92 7.19 -1.82
CA LEU A 146 4.51 6.02 -2.45
C LEU A 146 6.01 6.24 -2.62
N ASN A 147 6.76 5.15 -2.56
CA ASN A 147 8.16 5.14 -2.91
C ASN A 147 8.30 4.60 -4.34
N SER A 148 8.20 5.50 -5.32
CA SER A 148 8.26 5.15 -6.75
C SER A 148 9.45 4.28 -7.12
N THR A 149 10.60 4.45 -6.44
CA THR A 149 11.81 3.64 -6.69
C THR A 149 11.71 2.20 -6.20
N LYS A 150 10.87 1.95 -5.18
CA LYS A 150 10.64 0.61 -4.62
C LYS A 150 9.38 -0.04 -5.18
N CYS A 151 8.46 0.72 -5.76
CA CYS A 151 7.36 0.16 -6.52
C CYS A 151 7.90 -0.63 -7.71
N LYS A 152 7.33 -1.81 -7.96
CA LYS A 152 7.73 -2.71 -9.06
C LYS A 152 6.51 -3.18 -9.82
N VAL A 153 6.67 -3.44 -11.12
CA VAL A 153 5.67 -4.14 -11.92
C VAL A 153 6.19 -5.52 -12.32
N MET A 154 5.31 -6.52 -12.27
CA MET A 154 5.55 -7.86 -12.79
C MET A 154 4.44 -8.26 -13.73
N THR A 155 4.79 -8.92 -14.83
CA THR A 155 3.83 -9.55 -15.73
C THR A 155 3.87 -11.07 -15.52
N PHE A 156 2.74 -11.67 -15.17
CA PHE A 156 2.56 -13.11 -15.03
C PHE A 156 1.82 -13.67 -16.25
N THR A 157 2.49 -14.52 -17.03
CA THR A 157 1.85 -15.19 -18.18
C THR A 157 2.65 -16.39 -18.69
N ARG A 158 1.97 -17.32 -19.38
CA ARG A 158 2.58 -18.36 -20.23
C ARG A 158 2.43 -18.05 -21.72
N LYS A 159 1.80 -16.92 -22.08
CA LYS A 159 1.67 -16.49 -23.47
C LYS A 159 3.03 -16.17 -24.06
N ARG A 160 3.20 -16.49 -25.35
CA ARG A 160 4.34 -16.05 -26.15
C ARG A 160 4.14 -14.65 -26.71
N ASP A 161 2.91 -14.32 -27.05
CA ASP A 161 2.51 -13.00 -27.52
C ASP A 161 2.04 -12.17 -26.32
N ILE A 162 2.94 -11.35 -25.79
CA ILE A 162 2.77 -10.58 -24.56
C ILE A 162 2.43 -9.13 -24.94
N ILE A 163 1.39 -8.58 -24.30
CA ILE A 163 1.06 -7.17 -24.42
C ILE A 163 2.07 -6.39 -23.58
N SER A 164 2.93 -5.62 -24.24
CA SER A 164 3.92 -4.78 -23.58
C SER A 164 3.25 -3.54 -22.99
N ALA A 165 3.32 -3.40 -21.67
CA ALA A 165 2.79 -2.27 -20.92
C ALA A 165 3.88 -1.62 -20.06
N SER A 166 3.74 -0.31 -19.84
CA SER A 166 4.55 0.47 -18.91
C SER A 166 3.62 1.32 -18.06
N TYR A 167 3.89 1.37 -16.76
CA TYR A 167 3.09 2.11 -15.79
C TYR A 167 3.89 3.25 -15.19
N ILE A 168 3.20 4.30 -14.77
CA ILE A 168 3.79 5.53 -14.24
C ILE A 168 3.26 5.77 -12.82
N ILE A 169 4.17 6.01 -11.89
CA ILE A 169 3.88 6.46 -10.52
C ILE A 169 4.76 7.68 -10.22
N ASP A 170 4.13 8.74 -9.75
CA ASP A 170 4.75 10.04 -9.45
C ASP A 170 5.62 10.57 -10.60
N GLY A 171 5.15 10.41 -11.84
CA GLY A 171 5.85 10.84 -13.05
C GLY A 171 7.01 9.95 -13.48
N ASN A 172 7.31 8.87 -12.75
CA ASN A 172 8.38 7.94 -13.06
C ASN A 172 7.82 6.63 -13.59
N VAL A 173 8.47 6.06 -14.61
CA VAL A 173 8.15 4.70 -15.09
C VAL A 173 8.49 3.69 -14.00
N VAL A 174 7.54 2.85 -13.65
CA VAL A 174 7.71 1.79 -12.65
C VAL A 174 8.61 0.70 -13.23
N GLU A 175 9.63 0.30 -12.47
CA GLU A 175 10.58 -0.73 -12.90
C GLU A 175 9.87 -2.08 -13.06
N LYS A 176 10.05 -2.70 -14.24
CA LYS A 176 9.58 -4.05 -14.52
C LYS A 176 10.61 -5.08 -14.06
N VAL A 177 10.15 -6.08 -13.31
CA VAL A 177 10.99 -7.16 -12.78
C VAL A 177 10.39 -8.52 -13.11
N GLU A 178 11.26 -9.52 -13.19
CA GLU A 178 10.88 -10.93 -13.41
C GLU A 178 10.82 -11.73 -12.10
N GLU A 179 11.42 -11.18 -11.04
CA GLU A 179 11.43 -11.75 -9.70
C GLU A 179 11.15 -10.65 -8.65
N PHE A 180 10.30 -10.93 -7.67
CA PHE A 180 10.03 -10.01 -6.56
C PHE A 180 9.70 -10.77 -5.27
N ARG A 181 10.20 -10.27 -4.14
CA ARG A 181 9.84 -10.79 -2.81
C ARG A 181 8.58 -10.07 -2.30
N TYR A 182 7.48 -10.80 -2.18
CA TYR A 182 6.21 -10.31 -1.65
C TYR A 182 5.74 -11.16 -0.47
N LEU A 183 5.52 -10.54 0.70
CA LEU A 183 5.09 -11.22 1.93
C LEU A 183 5.95 -12.44 2.32
N GLY A 184 7.27 -12.32 2.12
CA GLY A 184 8.24 -13.37 2.44
C GLY A 184 8.38 -14.49 1.40
N VAL A 185 7.61 -14.46 0.32
CA VAL A 185 7.68 -15.43 -0.79
C VAL A 185 8.34 -14.77 -2.00
N ILE A 186 9.19 -15.51 -2.71
CA ILE A 186 9.76 -15.06 -3.99
C ILE A 186 8.79 -15.44 -5.10
N LEU A 187 8.32 -14.45 -5.84
CA LEU A 187 7.47 -14.60 -7.01
C LEU A 187 8.35 -14.52 -8.25
N THR A 188 8.16 -15.46 -9.17
CA THR A 188 8.76 -15.47 -10.51
C THR A 188 7.66 -15.29 -11.55
N SER A 189 7.95 -14.61 -12.66
CA SER A 189 6.97 -14.33 -13.73
C SER A 189 6.33 -15.58 -14.36
N ASN A 190 7.01 -16.73 -14.24
CA ASN A 190 6.54 -18.04 -14.70
C ASN A 190 5.89 -18.91 -13.59
N LEU A 191 5.79 -18.39 -12.36
CA LEU A 191 5.30 -19.08 -11.16
C LEU A 191 6.02 -20.43 -10.88
N LYS A 192 7.32 -20.51 -11.20
CA LYS A 192 8.18 -21.66 -10.85
C LYS A 192 9.13 -21.34 -9.70
#